data_AF-A0AAW0P7X5-F1
#
_entry.id   AF-A0AAW0P7X5-F1
#
_cell.length_a   1.000
_cell.length_b   1.000
_cell.length_c   1.000
_cell.angle_alpha   90.00
_cell.angle_beta   90.00
_cell.angle_gamma   90.00
#
_symmetry.space_group_name_H-M   'P 1'
#
loop_
_entity.id
_entity.type
_entity.pdbx_description
1 polymer ?
#
loop_
_entity_poly.entity_id
_entity_poly.type
_entity_poly.pdbx_seq_one_letter_code
_entity_poly.pdbx_strand_id
1 'polypeptide(L)'
;MSALDEDQRLNPGCLDETTRSANSSDVAASAKRPLQGLKLASHEVLEQAQEKGRLKCAKCGGSRMFFCYTCCCLVGVSPQNVPLVKLPVKIDIIKHPNETDGKSTAIHAKILAPDDVNIYTYPCIPEYDKDQVVLVFPGPKAVTVQNMIQSLTQRAQDLAEPARKRFRGAGLSDCPTHGEGDPGPDESKAVPLRKVVFIDSTWNQTNKISTDERLQDLLQVELKTRKTCFWRHQKGKPDTYLATIEAIYYFLRDFHELCLEQVYSGEYDNILFFYSYLHTVINKAKTAAGRL
;
A
#
# COMPACT_ATOMS: atom_id res chain seq x y z
N MET A 1 23.97 -68.49 -27.82
CA MET A 1 23.54 -68.28 -26.42
C MET A 1 23.87 -66.83 -26.10
N SER A 2 22.95 -65.91 -25.83
CA SER A 2 21.48 -65.85 -25.94
C SER A 2 21.14 -64.36 -26.11
N ALA A 3 20.43 -63.91 -27.15
CA ALA A 3 18.99 -64.07 -27.40
C ALA A 3 18.12 -63.18 -26.48
N LEU A 4 17.62 -62.10 -27.10
CA LEU A 4 16.25 -61.52 -27.07
C LEU A 4 15.78 -60.79 -25.77
N ASP A 5 15.19 -59.60 -25.76
CA ASP A 5 14.49 -58.72 -26.75
C ASP A 5 12.96 -58.94 -26.88
N GLU A 6 12.19 -58.11 -26.15
CA GLU A 6 10.73 -57.88 -26.11
C GLU A 6 10.52 -56.51 -25.41
N ASP A 7 9.60 -55.58 -25.69
CA ASP A 7 8.60 -55.24 -26.74
C ASP A 7 8.26 -53.72 -26.45
N GLN A 8 7.21 -52.95 -26.77
CA GLN A 8 5.93 -53.03 -27.49
C GLN A 8 5.47 -51.57 -27.77
N ARG A 9 4.92 -51.11 -28.91
CA ARG A 9 4.84 -51.52 -30.34
C ARG A 9 4.59 -50.21 -31.16
N LEU A 10 4.40 -50.30 -32.49
CA LEU A 10 4.26 -49.13 -33.40
C LEU A 10 2.90 -49.04 -34.12
N ASN A 11 2.43 -47.79 -34.35
CA ASN A 11 1.62 -47.32 -35.51
C ASN A 11 0.19 -47.88 -35.73
N PRO A 12 -0.62 -47.30 -36.66
CA PRO A 12 -0.62 -45.95 -37.25
C PRO A 12 -1.99 -45.23 -37.20
N GLY A 13 -2.05 -43.97 -37.63
CA GLY A 13 -3.28 -43.26 -38.00
C GLY A 13 -2.98 -41.94 -38.73
N CYS A 14 -3.69 -41.62 -39.82
CA CYS A 14 -3.35 -40.52 -40.71
C CYS A 14 -4.60 -39.79 -41.24
N LEU A 15 -4.52 -38.45 -41.34
CA LEU A 15 -5.36 -37.49 -42.10
C LEU A 15 -6.89 -37.68 -42.12
N ASP A 16 -7.61 -36.63 -41.71
CA ASP A 16 -8.37 -35.83 -42.68
C ASP A 16 -8.54 -34.37 -42.19
N GLU A 17 -8.84 -33.44 -43.11
CA GLU A 17 -9.17 -32.04 -42.80
C GLU A 17 -10.70 -31.83 -42.72
N THR A 18 -11.17 -30.90 -41.87
CA THR A 18 -12.19 -29.89 -42.26
C THR A 18 -12.37 -28.83 -41.16
N THR A 19 -11.92 -27.62 -41.49
CA THR A 19 -12.44 -26.30 -41.11
C THR A 19 -13.67 -26.21 -40.21
N ARG A 20 -13.51 -25.60 -39.02
CA ARG A 20 -14.44 -24.53 -38.56
C ARG A 20 -13.84 -23.61 -37.50
N SER A 21 -13.60 -22.36 -37.89
CA SER A 21 -13.16 -21.28 -36.99
C SER A 21 -14.28 -20.87 -36.03
N ALA A 22 -13.97 -20.76 -34.74
CA ALA A 22 -14.76 -20.03 -33.77
C ALA A 22 -13.85 -18.95 -33.14
N ASN A 23 -14.18 -17.67 -33.33
CA ASN A 23 -13.33 -16.57 -32.88
C ASN A 23 -13.32 -16.47 -31.35
N SER A 24 -12.22 -16.88 -30.71
CA SER A 24 -11.94 -16.51 -29.31
C SER A 24 -11.30 -15.11 -29.26
N SER A 25 -11.99 -14.11 -29.82
CA SER A 25 -11.55 -12.73 -29.90
C SER A 25 -12.13 -11.87 -28.77
N ASP A 26 -12.23 -12.42 -27.55
CA ASP A 26 -12.94 -11.73 -26.45
C ASP A 26 -12.43 -12.04 -25.01
N VAL A 27 -11.11 -12.17 -24.83
CA VAL A 27 -10.46 -11.81 -23.53
C VAL A 27 -9.14 -11.05 -23.76
N ALA A 28 -9.06 -10.22 -24.81
CA ALA A 28 -7.91 -9.34 -25.06
C ALA A 28 -7.97 -8.04 -24.22
N ALA A 29 -8.41 -8.14 -22.96
CA ALA A 29 -8.49 -7.02 -22.03
C ALA A 29 -7.08 -6.48 -21.77
N SER A 30 -6.74 -5.35 -22.41
CA SER A 30 -5.38 -4.81 -22.44
C SER A 30 -4.78 -4.70 -21.04
N ALA A 31 -3.77 -5.53 -20.76
CA ALA A 31 -3.06 -5.58 -19.50
C ALA A 31 -2.23 -4.31 -19.31
N LYS A 32 -2.90 -3.23 -18.84
CA LYS A 32 -2.29 -1.95 -18.50
C LYS A 32 -1.05 -2.21 -17.67
N ARG A 33 0.10 -1.67 -18.09
CA ARG A 33 1.36 -1.87 -17.38
C ARG A 33 1.18 -1.33 -15.95
N PRO A 34 1.60 -2.04 -14.89
CA PRO A 34 1.49 -1.50 -13.54
C PRO A 34 2.20 -0.13 -13.46
N LEU A 35 1.57 0.80 -12.76
CA LEU A 35 1.93 2.23 -12.68
C LEU A 35 1.79 3.05 -13.99
N GLN A 36 1.08 2.56 -15.00
CA GLN A 36 0.71 3.34 -16.19
C GLN A 36 -0.42 4.35 -15.89
N GLY A 37 -0.25 5.60 -16.34
CA GLY A 37 -1.27 6.66 -16.25
C GLY A 37 -1.16 7.60 -15.05
N LEU A 38 -0.08 7.51 -14.25
CA LEU A 38 0.16 8.40 -13.11
C LEU A 38 0.46 9.85 -13.54
N LYS A 39 -0.15 10.83 -12.86
CA LYS A 39 0.11 12.27 -13.01
C LYS A 39 1.32 12.72 -12.15
N LEU A 40 2.50 12.23 -12.50
CA LEU A 40 3.74 12.58 -11.81
C LEU A 40 4.27 13.96 -12.22
N ALA A 41 4.92 14.65 -11.29
CA ALA A 41 5.79 15.79 -11.57
C ALA A 41 7.02 15.35 -12.40
N SER A 42 7.66 16.30 -13.10
CA SER A 42 8.83 16.00 -13.93
C SER A 42 10.02 15.49 -13.12
N HIS A 43 10.67 14.43 -13.62
CA HIS A 43 11.85 13.84 -12.99
C HIS A 43 13.17 14.55 -13.36
N GLU A 44 13.16 15.65 -14.12
CA GLU A 44 14.35 16.40 -14.56
C GLU A 44 15.34 16.70 -13.41
N VAL A 45 14.84 17.06 -12.22
CA VAL A 45 15.69 17.32 -11.04
C VAL A 45 16.46 16.07 -10.58
N LEU A 46 15.86 14.88 -10.74
CA LEU A 46 16.50 13.60 -10.44
C LEU A 46 17.50 13.22 -11.52
N GLU A 47 17.22 13.53 -12.79
CA GLU A 47 18.14 13.30 -13.91
C GLU A 47 19.40 14.17 -13.78
N GLN A 48 19.24 15.47 -13.55
CA GLN A 48 20.35 16.39 -13.27
C GLN A 48 21.15 16.01 -12.01
N ALA A 49 20.52 15.41 -11.00
CA ALA A 49 21.21 14.93 -9.80
C ALA A 49 21.92 13.57 -10.03
N GLN A 50 21.36 12.71 -10.87
CA GLN A 50 21.96 11.44 -11.27
C GLN A 50 23.26 11.67 -12.07
N GLU A 51 23.29 12.70 -12.92
CA GLU A 51 24.48 13.17 -13.64
C GLU A 51 25.57 13.72 -12.70
N LYS A 52 25.17 14.55 -11.72
CA LYS A 52 26.09 15.11 -10.69
C LYS A 52 26.63 14.06 -9.71
N GLY A 53 25.98 12.90 -9.63
CA GLY A 53 26.41 11.77 -8.81
C GLY A 53 26.18 11.95 -7.31
N ARG A 54 26.79 11.07 -6.51
CA ARG A 54 26.42 10.88 -5.10
C ARG A 54 27.07 11.93 -4.19
N LEU A 55 26.26 12.83 -3.64
CA LEU A 55 26.69 13.88 -2.71
C LEU A 55 26.62 13.44 -1.24
N LYS A 56 27.19 14.26 -0.37
CA LYS A 56 27.23 14.06 1.09
C LYS A 56 25.99 14.65 1.76
N CYS A 57 25.31 13.88 2.60
CA CYS A 57 24.22 14.41 3.42
C CYS A 57 24.76 15.35 4.50
N ALA A 58 24.27 16.60 4.53
CA ALA A 58 24.71 17.63 5.48
C ALA A 58 24.49 17.27 6.96
N LYS A 59 23.54 16.37 7.27
CA LYS A 59 23.23 15.94 8.65
C LYS A 59 24.14 14.82 9.18
N CYS A 60 24.69 13.96 8.32
CA CYS A 60 25.41 12.74 8.77
C CYS A 60 26.65 12.34 7.95
N GLY A 61 27.05 13.13 6.94
CA GLY A 61 28.21 12.81 6.08
C GLY A 61 28.03 11.58 5.17
N GLY A 62 26.89 10.91 5.21
CA GLY A 62 26.59 9.74 4.38
C GLY A 62 26.53 10.10 2.89
N SER A 63 27.21 9.33 2.04
CA SER A 63 27.08 9.44 0.58
C SER A 63 25.72 8.90 0.13
N ARG A 64 24.96 9.70 -0.62
CA ARG A 64 23.58 9.44 -1.06
C ARG A 64 23.38 10.02 -2.47
N MET A 65 22.34 9.59 -3.20
CA MET A 65 21.97 10.22 -4.47
C MET A 65 20.97 11.36 -4.20
N PHE A 66 19.66 11.09 -4.26
CA PHE A 66 18.60 12.10 -4.11
C PHE A 66 18.18 12.39 -2.66
N PHE A 67 18.45 11.46 -1.73
CA PHE A 67 17.99 11.58 -0.33
C PHE A 67 18.77 10.71 0.66
N CYS A 68 18.76 11.12 1.92
CA CYS A 68 19.30 10.37 3.04
C CYS A 68 18.22 9.60 3.80
N TYR A 69 18.23 8.27 3.61
CA TYR A 69 17.38 7.33 4.33
C TYR A 69 17.60 7.29 5.86
N THR A 70 18.74 7.77 6.35
CA THR A 70 19.06 7.83 7.79
C THR A 70 18.57 9.12 8.46
N CYS A 71 18.40 10.20 7.69
CA CYS A 71 18.12 11.54 8.22
C CYS A 71 16.83 12.18 7.67
N CYS A 72 16.04 11.40 6.92
CA CYS A 72 14.77 11.75 6.31
C CYS A 72 14.80 13.13 5.62
N CYS A 73 15.80 13.35 4.76
CA CYS A 73 15.99 14.61 4.05
C CYS A 73 16.53 14.41 2.63
N LEU A 74 16.28 15.39 1.77
CA LEU A 74 16.85 15.47 0.43
C LEU A 74 18.38 15.61 0.46
N VAL A 75 19.03 15.20 -0.63
CA VAL A 75 20.47 15.36 -0.91
C VAL A 75 20.62 15.61 -2.41
N GLY A 76 21.40 16.62 -2.80
CA GLY A 76 21.67 16.92 -4.22
C GLY A 76 20.51 17.47 -5.05
N VAL A 77 19.30 17.56 -4.48
CA VAL A 77 18.09 18.11 -5.11
C VAL A 77 17.47 19.19 -4.21
N SER A 78 16.95 20.24 -4.83
CA SER A 78 16.35 21.39 -4.14
C SER A 78 14.90 21.09 -3.73
N PRO A 79 14.45 21.42 -2.51
CA PRO A 79 13.10 21.07 -2.03
C PRO A 79 11.97 21.55 -2.94
N GLN A 80 12.07 22.76 -3.50
CA GLN A 80 11.05 23.35 -4.37
C GLN A 80 10.89 22.64 -5.73
N ASN A 81 11.82 21.74 -6.10
CA ASN A 81 11.75 20.94 -7.32
C ASN A 81 11.25 19.50 -7.05
N VAL A 82 10.96 19.14 -5.80
CA VAL A 82 10.43 17.83 -5.41
C VAL A 82 8.96 18.01 -4.98
N PRO A 83 8.00 17.24 -5.51
CA PRO A 83 6.60 17.41 -5.15
C PRO A 83 6.37 17.06 -3.68
N LEU A 84 5.62 17.91 -2.97
CA LEU A 84 5.02 17.58 -1.69
C LEU A 84 3.59 17.06 -1.89
N VAL A 85 3.21 16.04 -1.12
CA VAL A 85 1.94 15.34 -1.22
C VAL A 85 1.21 15.47 0.10
N LYS A 86 0.03 16.07 0.07
CA LYS A 86 -0.87 16.11 1.23
C LYS A 86 -1.66 14.80 1.28
N LEU A 87 -1.68 14.12 2.43
CA LEU A 87 -2.43 12.88 2.60
C LEU A 87 -3.77 13.13 3.30
N PRO A 88 -4.82 12.33 3.00
CA PRO A 88 -6.13 12.43 3.63
C PRO A 88 -6.17 11.80 5.03
N VAL A 89 -5.10 11.10 5.42
CA VAL A 89 -4.96 10.35 6.66
C VAL A 89 -3.50 10.32 7.10
N LYS A 90 -3.22 10.24 8.41
CA LYS A 90 -1.84 10.05 8.89
C LYS A 90 -1.35 8.63 8.62
N ILE A 91 -0.05 8.48 8.39
CA ILE A 91 0.59 7.18 8.15
C ILE A 91 1.76 7.01 9.11
N ASP A 92 1.77 5.93 9.89
CA ASP A 92 2.92 5.55 10.72
C ASP A 92 3.52 4.24 10.16
N ILE A 93 4.82 4.25 9.85
CA ILE A 93 5.50 3.09 9.27
C ILE A 93 6.44 2.47 10.30
N ILE A 94 6.20 1.20 10.65
CA ILE A 94 7.04 0.43 11.55
C ILE A 94 8.11 -0.31 10.73
N LYS A 95 9.32 0.25 10.71
CA LYS A 95 10.48 -0.30 10.01
C LYS A 95 11.18 -1.35 10.86
N HIS A 96 11.51 -2.49 10.26
CA HIS A 96 12.35 -3.50 10.90
C HIS A 96 13.82 -3.03 10.96
N PRO A 97 14.54 -3.17 12.09
CA PRO A 97 15.92 -2.69 12.22
C PRO A 97 16.88 -3.35 11.22
N ASN A 98 16.62 -4.61 10.83
CA ASN A 98 17.43 -5.33 9.86
C ASN A 98 16.98 -5.12 8.40
N GLU A 99 15.94 -4.31 8.14
CA GLU A 99 15.62 -3.91 6.76
C GLU A 99 16.72 -2.97 6.26
N THR A 100 17.23 -3.18 5.05
CA THR A 100 18.32 -2.39 4.50
C THR A 100 17.78 -1.01 4.12
N ASP A 101 18.21 0.08 4.79
CA ASP A 101 17.71 1.43 4.52
C ASP A 101 17.81 1.86 3.04
N GLY A 102 18.85 1.40 2.32
CA GLY A 102 19.03 1.62 0.88
C GLY A 102 18.14 0.75 -0.02
N LYS A 103 17.24 -0.08 0.55
CA LYS A 103 16.21 -0.90 -0.11
C LYS A 103 14.79 -0.55 0.34
N SER A 104 14.62 -0.11 1.59
CA SER A 104 13.38 0.47 2.12
C SER A 104 12.77 1.47 1.13
N THR A 105 11.44 1.43 0.99
CA THR A 105 10.69 2.42 0.19
C THR A 105 9.83 3.34 1.04
N ALA A 106 9.68 3.04 2.34
CA ALA A 106 9.05 3.91 3.33
C ALA A 106 9.64 5.34 3.35
N ILE A 107 10.95 5.45 3.11
CA ILE A 107 11.66 6.73 3.01
C ILE A 107 11.08 7.67 1.94
N HIS A 108 10.54 7.15 0.83
CA HIS A 108 9.89 7.99 -0.19
C HIS A 108 8.69 8.73 0.42
N ALA A 109 7.82 8.01 1.14
CA ALA A 109 6.63 8.56 1.78
C ALA A 109 7.00 9.66 2.80
N LYS A 110 8.03 9.44 3.65
CA LYS A 110 8.44 10.46 4.65
C LYS A 110 9.06 11.72 4.04
N ILE A 111 9.61 11.65 2.83
CA ILE A 111 10.17 12.82 2.14
C ILE A 111 9.09 13.58 1.40
N LEU A 112 8.16 12.87 0.76
CA LEU A 112 7.12 13.44 -0.10
C LEU A 112 5.91 13.95 0.71
N ALA A 113 5.60 13.32 1.84
CA ALA A 113 4.52 13.70 2.75
C ALA A 113 5.03 13.87 4.21
N PRO A 114 5.95 14.82 4.46
CA PRO A 114 6.70 14.91 5.72
C PRO A 114 5.84 15.17 6.96
N ASP A 115 4.72 15.86 6.82
CA ASP A 115 3.81 16.20 7.92
C ASP A 115 2.79 15.10 8.23
N ASP A 116 2.55 14.21 7.27
CA ASP A 116 1.51 13.16 7.36
C ASP A 116 2.07 11.76 7.59
N VAL A 117 3.34 11.51 7.24
CA VAL A 117 4.01 10.22 7.39
C VAL A 117 5.00 10.26 8.56
N ASN A 118 5.10 9.19 9.34
CA ASN A 118 6.18 8.94 10.31
C ASN A 118 6.85 7.60 10.03
N ILE A 119 8.12 7.45 10.45
CA ILE A 119 8.84 6.17 10.41
C ILE A 119 9.42 5.91 11.80
N TYR A 120 9.09 4.76 12.38
CA TYR A 120 9.63 4.28 13.65
C TYR A 120 10.44 3.02 13.42
N THR A 121 11.56 2.86 14.10
CA THR A 121 12.34 1.61 14.04
C THR A 121 11.88 0.69 15.17
N TYR A 122 11.42 -0.51 14.83
CA TYR A 122 11.04 -1.54 15.79
C TYR A 122 12.22 -1.83 16.76
N PRO A 123 12.00 -1.92 18.10
CA PRO A 123 10.73 -2.11 18.79
C PRO A 123 9.98 -0.83 19.22
N CYS A 124 10.38 0.36 18.75
CA CYS A 124 9.81 1.65 19.16
C CYS A 124 8.46 1.97 18.50
N ILE A 125 7.48 1.07 18.59
CA ILE A 125 6.11 1.30 18.10
C ILE A 125 5.39 2.27 19.07
N PRO A 126 4.69 3.31 18.57
CA PRO A 126 3.78 4.13 19.38
C PRO A 126 2.61 3.34 19.97
N GLU A 127 2.02 3.88 21.02
CA GLU A 127 0.67 3.49 21.43
C GLU A 127 -0.38 4.09 20.49
N TYR A 128 -1.49 3.37 20.30
CA TYR A 128 -2.55 3.74 19.36
C TYR A 128 -3.94 3.67 19.99
N ASP A 129 -4.78 4.63 19.64
CA ASP A 129 -6.23 4.53 19.77
C ASP A 129 -6.74 3.45 18.79
N LYS A 130 -7.13 2.29 19.33
CA LYS A 130 -7.37 1.07 18.55
C LYS A 130 -8.59 1.16 17.63
N ASP A 131 -9.45 2.17 17.82
CA ASP A 131 -10.71 2.34 17.08
C ASP A 131 -10.66 3.52 16.11
N GLN A 132 -9.54 4.25 16.09
CA GLN A 132 -9.22 5.31 15.12
C GLN A 132 -7.99 4.98 14.25
N VAL A 133 -7.39 3.79 14.45
CA VAL A 133 -6.16 3.32 13.77
C VAL A 133 -6.33 1.91 13.19
N VAL A 134 -5.88 1.72 11.95
CA VAL A 134 -5.85 0.40 11.26
C VAL A 134 -4.43 -0.04 10.93
N LEU A 135 -4.23 -1.34 10.74
CA LEU A 135 -2.99 -1.94 10.25
C LEU A 135 -3.20 -2.49 8.84
N VAL A 136 -2.47 -2.00 7.84
CA VAL A 136 -2.50 -2.56 6.48
C VAL A 136 -1.60 -3.79 6.44
N PHE A 137 -2.21 -4.96 6.66
CA PHE A 137 -1.53 -6.25 6.68
C PHE A 137 -2.53 -7.38 6.35
N PRO A 138 -2.18 -8.33 5.48
CA PRO A 138 -3.05 -9.46 5.15
C PRO A 138 -3.12 -10.45 6.33
N GLY A 139 -4.31 -10.96 6.64
CA GLY A 139 -4.51 -11.86 7.78
C GLY A 139 -5.90 -12.49 7.82
N PRO A 140 -6.10 -13.57 8.60
CA PRO A 140 -7.35 -14.35 8.61
C PRO A 140 -8.55 -13.62 9.24
N LYS A 141 -8.35 -12.41 9.77
CA LYS A 141 -9.39 -11.50 10.28
C LYS A 141 -9.36 -10.13 9.58
N ALA A 142 -8.61 -9.99 8.49
CA ALA A 142 -8.50 -8.72 7.79
C ALA A 142 -9.79 -8.39 7.03
N VAL A 143 -10.14 -7.10 6.97
CA VAL A 143 -11.27 -6.59 6.20
C VAL A 143 -10.79 -5.88 4.93
N THR A 144 -11.67 -5.72 3.94
CA THR A 144 -11.37 -4.90 2.76
C THR A 144 -11.34 -3.41 3.13
N VAL A 145 -10.62 -2.60 2.35
CA VAL A 145 -10.64 -1.12 2.49
C VAL A 145 -12.08 -0.57 2.46
N GLN A 146 -12.96 -1.14 1.62
CA GLN A 146 -14.38 -0.77 1.53
C GLN A 146 -15.15 -0.99 2.85
N ASN A 147 -14.91 -2.11 3.55
CA ASN A 147 -15.64 -2.44 4.78
C ASN A 147 -14.99 -1.82 6.04
N MET A 148 -13.75 -1.35 5.93
CA MET A 148 -12.94 -0.77 7.02
C MET A 148 -13.71 0.24 7.88
N ILE A 149 -14.41 1.19 7.27
CA ILE A 149 -15.09 2.28 7.99
C ILE A 149 -16.29 1.75 8.80
N GLN A 150 -17.05 0.79 8.26
CA GLN A 150 -18.10 0.11 8.99
C GLN A 150 -17.53 -0.69 10.18
N SER A 151 -16.41 -1.40 9.97
CA SER A 151 -15.75 -2.18 11.04
C SER A 151 -15.17 -1.33 12.16
N LEU A 152 -14.60 -0.15 11.86
CA LEU A 152 -14.20 0.82 12.90
C LEU A 152 -15.40 1.36 13.68
N THR A 153 -16.48 1.70 12.97
CA THR A 153 -17.71 2.24 13.58
C THR A 153 -18.35 1.22 14.54
N GLN A 154 -18.41 -0.07 14.14
CA GLN A 154 -18.93 -1.15 14.99
C GLN A 154 -18.08 -1.34 16.25
N ARG A 155 -16.75 -1.37 16.13
CA ARG A 155 -15.84 -1.51 17.29
C ARG A 155 -16.02 -0.40 18.33
N ALA A 156 -16.14 0.85 17.87
CA ALA A 156 -16.36 1.99 18.74
C ALA A 156 -17.72 1.93 19.47
N GLN A 157 -18.73 1.27 18.88
CA GLN A 157 -20.03 1.02 19.51
C GLN A 157 -19.99 -0.16 20.48
N ASP A 158 -19.33 -1.26 20.11
CA ASP A 158 -19.21 -2.48 20.93
C ASP A 158 -18.48 -2.21 22.27
N LEU A 159 -17.54 -1.25 22.29
CA LEU A 159 -16.84 -0.83 23.51
C LEU A 159 -17.63 0.17 24.39
N ALA A 160 -18.77 0.68 23.92
CA ALA A 160 -19.57 1.68 24.63
C ALA A 160 -20.72 1.09 25.50
N GLU A 161 -21.05 -0.19 25.34
CA GLU A 161 -22.00 -0.95 26.19
C GLU A 161 -21.25 -2.11 26.86
N PRO A 162 -21.37 -2.28 28.20
CA PRO A 162 -22.61 -2.83 28.72
C PRO A 162 -23.07 -2.14 30.03
N ALA A 163 -24.02 -1.21 29.93
CA ALA A 163 -24.46 -0.36 31.03
C ALA A 163 -25.98 -0.38 31.30
N ARG A 164 -26.80 -1.14 30.55
CA ARG A 164 -28.28 -1.14 30.73
C ARG A 164 -28.90 -2.53 30.94
N LYS A 165 -28.79 -3.07 32.16
CA LYS A 165 -29.65 -4.17 32.65
C LYS A 165 -30.36 -3.79 33.97
N ARG A 166 -31.70 -3.82 33.91
CA ARG A 166 -32.69 -3.42 34.95
C ARG A 166 -32.72 -1.90 35.23
N PHE A 167 -33.84 -1.32 35.65
CA PHE A 167 -35.14 -1.90 36.02
C PHE A 167 -36.27 -1.56 35.02
N ARG A 168 -37.32 -2.40 34.97
CA ARG A 168 -38.66 -1.95 34.54
C ARG A 168 -39.35 -1.32 35.75
N GLY A 169 -39.75 -0.07 35.62
CA GLY A 169 -40.71 0.61 36.50
C GLY A 169 -41.75 1.29 35.61
N ALA A 170 -43.03 1.20 35.96
CA ALA A 170 -44.11 1.75 35.14
C ALA A 170 -44.45 3.20 35.57
N GLY A 171 -44.80 4.04 34.59
CA GLY A 171 -45.29 5.40 34.82
C GLY A 171 -45.71 6.04 33.50
N LEU A 172 -47.00 6.39 33.37
CA LEU A 172 -47.52 7.13 32.22
C LEU A 172 -47.35 8.63 32.45
N SER A 173 -47.05 9.37 31.38
CA SER A 173 -47.57 10.74 31.18
C SER A 173 -47.47 11.10 29.70
N ASP A 174 -48.59 11.47 29.09
CA ASP A 174 -48.61 12.16 27.80
C ASP A 174 -48.22 13.64 27.98
N CYS A 175 -47.62 14.23 26.94
CA CYS A 175 -48.24 15.32 26.16
C CYS A 175 -47.29 15.79 25.02
N PRO A 176 -47.82 16.20 23.85
CA PRO A 176 -47.00 16.63 22.72
C PRO A 176 -46.62 18.11 22.80
N THR A 177 -45.54 18.49 22.11
CA THR A 177 -45.27 19.89 21.76
C THR A 177 -44.63 19.93 20.37
N HIS A 178 -45.22 20.66 19.44
CA HIS A 178 -44.61 20.91 18.13
C HIS A 178 -43.47 21.91 18.27
N GLY A 179 -42.33 21.60 17.66
CA GLY A 179 -41.21 22.51 17.47
C GLY A 179 -40.52 22.17 16.16
N GLU A 180 -40.68 23.03 15.16
CA GLU A 180 -40.03 22.86 13.86
C GLU A 180 -38.55 23.19 13.99
N GLY A 181 -37.72 22.16 14.04
CA GLY A 181 -36.27 22.28 14.11
C GLY A 181 -35.68 22.55 12.73
N ASP A 182 -35.07 23.73 12.58
CA ASP A 182 -34.25 24.14 11.44
C ASP A 182 -33.22 23.04 11.08
N PRO A 183 -33.10 22.61 9.81
CA PRO A 183 -32.12 21.60 9.41
C PRO A 183 -30.69 22.17 9.54
N GLY A 184 -30.04 21.84 10.66
CA GLY A 184 -28.67 22.24 10.95
C GLY A 184 -27.66 21.82 9.87
N PRO A 185 -26.46 22.44 9.87
CA PRO A 185 -25.49 22.27 8.80
C PRO A 185 -25.08 20.81 8.63
N ASP A 186 -25.05 20.38 7.37
CA ASP A 186 -24.72 19.05 6.87
C ASP A 186 -23.66 18.32 7.72
N GLU A 187 -24.09 17.28 8.45
CA GLU A 187 -23.18 16.38 9.18
C GLU A 187 -22.41 15.50 8.18
N SER A 188 -21.40 16.11 7.55
CA SER A 188 -20.38 15.40 6.79
C SER A 188 -19.77 14.31 7.69
N LYS A 189 -20.19 13.06 7.46
CA LYS A 189 -19.91 11.92 8.34
C LYS A 189 -18.40 11.80 8.60
N ALA A 190 -17.98 12.22 9.79
CA ALA A 190 -16.57 12.26 10.15
C ALA A 190 -15.98 10.85 10.09
N VAL A 191 -15.10 10.62 9.11
CA VAL A 191 -14.49 9.31 8.89
C VAL A 191 -13.68 8.94 10.15
N PRO A 192 -13.99 7.82 10.84
CA PRO A 192 -13.38 7.50 12.14
C PRO A 192 -11.88 7.20 12.05
N LEU A 193 -11.39 6.87 10.85
CA LEU A 193 -9.99 6.60 10.57
C LEU A 193 -9.14 7.89 10.64
N ARG A 194 -8.21 7.96 11.61
CA ARG A 194 -7.26 9.07 11.74
C ARG A 194 -5.83 8.69 11.34
N LYS A 195 -5.46 7.40 11.46
CA LYS A 195 -4.11 6.91 11.15
C LYS A 195 -4.11 5.48 10.57
N VAL A 196 -3.17 5.23 9.68
CA VAL A 196 -2.92 3.93 9.05
C VAL A 196 -1.50 3.47 9.39
N VAL A 197 -1.34 2.22 9.83
CA VAL A 197 -0.04 1.62 10.13
C VAL A 197 0.40 0.71 9.00
N PHE A 198 1.67 0.81 8.61
CA PHE A 198 2.32 -0.09 7.63
C PHE A 198 3.61 -0.68 8.22
N ILE A 199 4.07 -1.80 7.66
CA ILE A 199 5.34 -2.44 8.05
C ILE A 199 6.35 -2.32 6.89
N ASP A 200 7.57 -1.87 7.18
CA ASP A 200 8.70 -1.80 6.23
C ASP A 200 9.74 -2.87 6.61
N SER A 201 9.65 -4.03 5.97
CA SER A 201 10.52 -5.18 6.24
C SER A 201 10.52 -6.21 5.10
N THR A 202 11.51 -7.11 5.09
CA THR A 202 11.42 -8.32 4.25
C THR A 202 10.26 -9.23 4.72
N TRP A 203 9.63 -9.96 3.79
CA TRP A 203 8.48 -10.82 4.09
C TRP A 203 8.82 -12.04 4.96
N ASN A 204 10.10 -12.27 5.25
CA ASN A 204 10.55 -13.29 6.21
C ASN A 204 10.77 -12.70 7.64
N GLN A 205 10.75 -11.38 7.79
CA GLN A 205 10.94 -10.67 9.07
C GLN A 205 9.63 -10.06 9.60
N THR A 206 8.68 -9.76 8.71
CA THR A 206 7.44 -9.03 9.04
C THR A 206 6.66 -9.61 10.22
N ASN A 207 6.65 -10.93 10.40
CA ASN A 207 5.93 -11.61 11.49
C ASN A 207 6.34 -11.08 12.88
N LYS A 208 7.62 -10.73 13.09
CA LYS A 208 8.08 -10.20 14.39
C LYS A 208 7.43 -8.85 14.74
N ILE A 209 6.99 -8.10 13.73
CA ILE A 209 6.31 -6.81 13.90
C ILE A 209 4.80 -7.02 13.93
N SER A 210 4.21 -7.78 13.00
CA SER A 210 2.75 -7.96 12.94
C SER A 210 2.16 -8.75 14.11
N THR A 211 2.98 -9.46 14.90
CA THR A 211 2.58 -10.07 16.18
C THR A 211 3.04 -9.27 17.42
N ASP A 212 3.43 -8.01 17.29
CA ASP A 212 3.66 -7.13 18.45
C ASP A 212 2.32 -6.74 19.09
N GLU A 213 2.21 -6.78 20.42
CA GLU A 213 0.95 -6.56 21.15
C GLU A 213 0.28 -5.21 20.84
N ARG A 214 1.07 -4.18 20.54
CA ARG A 214 0.58 -2.84 20.16
C ARG A 214 -0.05 -2.81 18.75
N LEU A 215 0.16 -3.86 17.94
CA LEU A 215 -0.40 -4.01 16.60
C LEU A 215 -1.45 -5.12 16.48
N GLN A 216 -1.45 -6.14 17.36
CA GLN A 216 -2.36 -7.29 17.26
C GLN A 216 -3.85 -6.91 17.35
N ASP A 217 -4.21 -5.93 18.17
CA ASP A 217 -5.61 -5.51 18.39
C ASP A 217 -6.11 -4.46 17.39
N LEU A 218 -5.24 -3.96 16.50
CA LEU A 218 -5.64 -3.02 15.45
C LEU A 218 -6.50 -3.75 14.40
N LEU A 219 -7.46 -3.05 13.82
CA LEU A 219 -8.22 -3.60 12.70
C LEU A 219 -7.27 -3.83 11.51
N GLN A 220 -7.11 -5.09 11.11
CA GLN A 220 -6.31 -5.47 9.94
C GLN A 220 -7.09 -5.18 8.66
N VAL A 221 -6.42 -4.54 7.69
CA VAL A 221 -7.00 -4.18 6.39
C VAL A 221 -6.16 -4.80 5.28
N GLU A 222 -6.80 -5.60 4.44
CA GLU A 222 -6.18 -6.23 3.27
C GLU A 222 -6.46 -5.40 2.00
N LEU A 223 -5.41 -5.22 1.18
CA LEU A 223 -5.50 -4.57 -0.12
C LEU A 223 -5.90 -5.57 -1.19
N LYS A 224 -6.65 -5.11 -2.21
CA LYS A 224 -6.94 -5.88 -3.42
C LYS A 224 -5.61 -6.39 -4.02
N THR A 225 -5.58 -7.66 -4.43
CA THR A 225 -4.40 -8.30 -5.05
C THR A 225 -3.93 -7.52 -6.27
N ARG A 226 -2.68 -7.04 -6.24
CA ARG A 226 -2.05 -6.20 -7.27
C ARG A 226 -0.63 -6.69 -7.53
N LYS A 227 -0.16 -6.64 -8.78
CA LYS A 227 1.21 -6.99 -9.15
C LYS A 227 2.17 -5.84 -8.84
N THR A 228 3.31 -6.15 -8.23
CA THR A 228 4.37 -5.19 -7.89
C THR A 228 5.23 -4.81 -9.11
N CYS A 229 5.76 -3.59 -9.10
CA CYS A 229 6.88 -3.15 -9.96
C CYS A 229 8.25 -3.30 -9.25
N PHE A 230 8.32 -3.90 -8.07
CA PHE A 230 9.49 -3.78 -7.21
C PHE A 230 10.71 -4.53 -7.74
N TRP A 231 11.64 -3.77 -8.31
CA TRP A 231 12.84 -4.25 -9.00
C TRP A 231 13.82 -5.07 -8.14
N ARG A 232 13.56 -5.26 -6.83
CA ARG A 232 14.32 -6.11 -5.89
C ARG A 232 13.46 -7.23 -5.30
N HIS A 233 12.72 -7.94 -6.15
CA HIS A 233 11.93 -9.13 -5.80
C HIS A 233 12.67 -10.09 -4.85
N GLN A 234 11.96 -10.64 -3.86
CA GLN A 234 12.49 -11.64 -2.93
C GLN A 234 12.33 -13.03 -3.57
N LYS A 235 13.42 -13.80 -3.68
CA LYS A 235 13.43 -15.12 -4.36
C LYS A 235 12.39 -16.05 -3.72
N GLY A 236 11.50 -16.62 -4.52
CA GLY A 236 10.45 -17.54 -4.06
C GLY A 236 9.25 -16.87 -3.39
N LYS A 237 9.09 -15.54 -3.52
CA LYS A 237 7.85 -14.82 -3.16
C LYS A 237 7.05 -14.49 -4.42
N PRO A 238 5.70 -14.41 -4.36
CA PRO A 238 4.87 -14.08 -5.51
C PRO A 238 5.04 -12.61 -5.93
N ASP A 239 4.66 -12.29 -7.17
CA ASP A 239 4.66 -10.91 -7.69
C ASP A 239 3.51 -10.04 -7.15
N THR A 240 2.70 -10.58 -6.23
CA THR A 240 1.68 -9.84 -5.48
C THR A 240 2.21 -9.18 -4.21
N TYR A 241 3.47 -9.45 -3.83
CA TYR A 241 4.10 -8.91 -2.63
C TYR A 241 4.67 -7.50 -2.88
N LEU A 242 3.79 -6.51 -2.71
CA LEU A 242 4.05 -5.08 -2.88
C LEU A 242 5.24 -4.56 -2.07
N ALA A 243 5.89 -3.51 -2.59
CA ALA A 243 6.76 -2.66 -1.79
C ALA A 243 5.93 -1.71 -0.90
N THR A 244 6.47 -1.28 0.24
CA THR A 244 5.75 -0.40 1.20
C THR A 244 5.20 0.87 0.55
N ILE A 245 5.92 1.50 -0.39
CA ILE A 245 5.42 2.69 -1.11
C ILE A 245 4.27 2.38 -2.08
N GLU A 246 4.23 1.18 -2.65
CA GLU A 246 3.10 0.73 -3.47
C GLU A 246 1.88 0.42 -2.60
N ALA A 247 2.11 -0.20 -1.43
CA ALA A 247 1.07 -0.47 -0.45
C ALA A 247 0.40 0.83 0.06
N ILE A 248 1.19 1.89 0.37
CA ILE A 248 0.58 3.17 0.76
C ILE A 248 -0.17 3.81 -0.42
N TYR A 249 0.39 3.80 -1.64
CA TYR A 249 -0.28 4.36 -2.81
C TYR A 249 -1.61 3.66 -3.10
N TYR A 250 -1.62 2.33 -3.11
CA TYR A 250 -2.83 1.56 -3.39
C TYR A 250 -3.86 1.65 -2.24
N PHE A 251 -3.43 1.71 -0.98
CA PHE A 251 -4.33 2.04 0.13
C PHE A 251 -4.95 3.42 -0.06
N LEU A 252 -4.13 4.46 -0.27
CA LEU A 252 -4.58 5.85 -0.39
C LEU A 252 -5.59 6.03 -1.52
N ARG A 253 -5.38 5.33 -2.65
CA ARG A 253 -6.30 5.33 -3.78
C ARG A 253 -7.60 4.55 -3.48
N ASP A 254 -7.51 3.30 -3.00
CA ASP A 254 -8.72 2.53 -2.63
C ASP A 254 -9.52 3.28 -1.53
N PHE A 255 -8.86 3.98 -0.60
CA PHE A 255 -9.51 4.78 0.45
C PHE A 255 -10.23 6.00 -0.13
N HIS A 256 -9.62 6.73 -1.07
CA HIS A 256 -10.26 7.87 -1.73
C HIS A 256 -11.46 7.45 -2.60
N GLU A 257 -11.32 6.38 -3.38
CA GLU A 257 -12.38 5.86 -4.25
C GLU A 257 -13.54 5.19 -3.47
N LEU A 258 -13.28 4.55 -2.32
CA LEU A 258 -14.24 3.67 -1.62
C LEU A 258 -14.68 4.15 -0.22
N CYS A 259 -14.01 5.15 0.37
CA CYS A 259 -14.31 5.63 1.73
C CYS A 259 -14.45 7.15 1.84
N LEU A 260 -13.86 7.91 0.90
CA LEU A 260 -14.14 9.34 0.71
C LEU A 260 -15.17 9.60 -0.40
N GLU A 261 -15.56 8.54 -1.13
CA GLU A 261 -16.53 8.54 -2.24
C GLU A 261 -16.21 9.59 -3.34
N GLN A 262 -14.91 9.84 -3.56
CA GLN A 262 -14.40 10.85 -4.49
C GLN A 262 -13.76 10.26 -5.75
N VAL A 263 -13.81 11.02 -6.84
CA VAL A 263 -13.26 10.63 -8.14
C VAL A 263 -11.74 10.88 -8.16
N TYR A 264 -10.96 9.81 -8.01
CA TYR A 264 -9.50 9.88 -8.00
C TYR A 264 -8.94 10.48 -9.29
N SER A 265 -8.27 11.63 -9.17
CA SER A 265 -7.67 12.40 -10.26
C SER A 265 -6.14 12.51 -10.11
N GLY A 266 -5.51 11.63 -9.32
CA GLY A 266 -4.05 11.54 -9.20
C GLY A 266 -3.47 12.28 -7.99
N GLU A 267 -4.30 12.57 -6.98
CA GLU A 267 -4.02 13.36 -5.77
C GLU A 267 -2.76 12.88 -5.05
N TYR A 268 -2.49 11.56 -5.09
CA TYR A 268 -1.38 10.93 -4.40
C TYR A 268 -0.39 10.26 -5.36
N ASP A 269 -0.51 10.43 -6.67
CA ASP A 269 0.38 9.77 -7.65
C ASP A 269 1.84 10.14 -7.39
N ASN A 270 2.09 11.40 -7.00
CA ASN A 270 3.42 11.90 -6.64
C ASN A 270 4.05 11.20 -5.43
N ILE A 271 3.32 10.41 -4.63
CA ILE A 271 3.92 9.55 -3.58
C ILE A 271 4.87 8.49 -4.20
N LEU A 272 4.68 8.18 -5.49
CA LEU A 272 5.52 7.29 -6.28
C LEU A 272 6.63 8.01 -7.07
N PHE A 273 6.85 9.32 -6.91
CA PHE A 273 7.84 10.12 -7.67
C PHE A 273 9.23 9.46 -7.71
N PHE A 274 9.87 9.28 -6.56
CA PHE A 274 11.17 8.59 -6.48
C PHE A 274 11.10 7.12 -6.94
N TYR A 275 9.97 6.45 -6.75
CA TYR A 275 9.79 5.05 -7.08
C TYR A 275 9.74 4.81 -8.60
N SER A 276 8.94 5.61 -9.31
CA SER A 276 8.79 5.58 -10.76
C SER A 276 10.11 5.88 -11.47
N TYR A 277 10.83 6.90 -10.99
CA TYR A 277 12.16 7.23 -11.49
C TYR A 277 13.17 6.08 -11.28
N LEU A 278 13.30 5.56 -10.06
CA LEU A 278 14.24 4.48 -9.75
C LEU A 278 13.91 3.18 -10.51
N HIS A 279 12.62 2.84 -10.65
CA HIS A 279 12.15 1.74 -11.48
C HIS A 279 12.58 1.92 -12.95
N THR A 280 12.43 3.13 -13.49
CA THR A 280 12.81 3.48 -14.86
C THR A 280 14.33 3.37 -15.09
N VAL A 281 15.14 3.95 -14.20
CA VAL A 281 16.61 3.86 -14.25
C VAL A 281 17.08 2.41 -14.19
N ILE A 282 16.51 1.61 -13.29
CA ILE A 282 16.96 0.23 -13.07
C ILE A 282 16.51 -0.70 -14.19
N ASN A 283 15.35 -0.48 -14.81
CA ASN A 283 14.95 -1.24 -15.99
C ASN A 283 15.77 -0.84 -17.23
N LYS A 284 16.05 0.46 -17.46
CA LYS A 284 17.01 0.90 -18.48
C LYS A 284 18.37 0.18 -18.32
N ALA A 285 18.88 0.10 -17.08
CA ALA A 285 20.12 -0.61 -16.77
C ALA A 285 20.05 -2.14 -16.98
N LYS A 286 18.90 -2.79 -16.69
CA LYS A 286 18.70 -4.22 -16.99
C LYS A 286 18.67 -4.49 -18.49
N THR A 287 17.97 -3.67 -19.28
CA THR A 287 17.91 -3.80 -20.74
C THR A 287 19.30 -3.63 -21.36
N ALA A 288 20.04 -2.60 -20.95
CA ALA A 288 21.43 -2.39 -21.40
C ALA A 288 22.39 -3.53 -21.01
N ALA A 289 22.05 -4.31 -19.98
CA ALA A 289 22.82 -5.47 -19.53
C ALA A 289 22.32 -6.83 -20.06
N GLY A 290 21.29 -6.85 -20.92
CA GLY A 290 20.67 -8.09 -21.44
C GLY A 290 19.94 -8.91 -20.38
N ARG A 291 19.27 -8.26 -19.41
CA ARG A 291 18.62 -8.89 -18.24
C ARG A 291 17.12 -8.56 -18.11
N LEU A 292 16.46 -8.33 -19.25
CA LEU A 292 15.03 -8.09 -19.41
C LEU A 292 14.56 -8.74 -20.70
#